data_AF-A0A9X1DV01-F1
#
_entry.id   AF-A0A9X1DV01-F1
#
_cell.length_a   1.000
_cell.length_b   1.000
_cell.length_c   1.000
_cell.angle_alpha   90.00
_cell.angle_beta   90.00
_cell.angle_gamma   90.00
#
_symmetry.space_group_name_H-M   'P 1'
#
loop_
_entity.id
_entity.type
_entity.pdbx_description
1 polymer ?
#
loop_
_entity_poly.entity_id
_entity_poly.type
_entity_poly.pdbx_seq_one_letter_code
_entity_poly.pdbx_strand_id
1 'polypeptide(L)' 'MAKKNDKLQNVVQMLSSIGVKVKKTKSRFDIMRTLPNPKPATENINRIK' A
#
# COMPACT_ATOMS: atom_id res chain seq x y z
N MET A 1 11.71 18.88 13.64
CA MET A 1 11.72 18.53 12.20
C MET A 1 11.73 17.01 11.92
N ALA A 2 11.27 16.14 12.85
CA ALA A 2 11.30 14.67 12.67
C ALA A 2 10.00 14.05 12.08
N LYS A 3 8.82 14.59 12.41
CA LYS A 3 7.50 13.99 12.10
C LYS A 3 7.21 13.68 10.63
N LYS A 4 7.85 14.37 9.67
CA LYS A 4 7.63 14.13 8.22
C LYS A 4 8.37 12.89 7.72
N ASN A 5 9.54 12.59 8.28
CA ASN A 5 10.33 11.42 7.91
C ASN A 5 9.69 10.14 8.46
N ASP A 6 9.13 10.19 9.67
CA ASP A 6 8.47 9.03 10.29
C ASP A 6 7.27 8.56 9.46
N LYS A 7 6.46 9.49 8.94
CA LYS A 7 5.33 9.15 8.06
C LYS A 7 5.76 8.45 6.78
N LEU A 8 6.84 8.92 6.15
CA LEU A 8 7.37 8.29 4.94
C LEU A 8 7.91 6.89 5.24
N GLN A 9 8.63 6.72 6.35
CA GLN A 9 9.14 5.40 6.76
C GLN A 9 8.00 4.42 7.05
N ASN A 10 6.93 4.86 7.71
CA ASN A 10 5.77 4.03 7.97
C ASN A 10 5.09 3.56 6.67
N VAL A 11 4.96 4.43 5.67
CA VAL A 11 4.39 4.06 4.36
C VAL A 11 5.31 3.10 3.60
N VAL A 12 6.63 3.33 3.64
CA VAL A 12 7.61 2.43 3.00
C VAL A 12 7.59 1.04 3.66
N GLN A 13 7.53 0.98 4.98
CA GLN A 13 7.40 -0.27 5.74
C GLN A 13 6.09 -0.98 5.37
N MET A 14 4.97 -0.26 5.37
CA MET A 14 3.66 -0.83 5.01
C MET A 14 3.65 -1.41 3.60
N LEU A 15 4.14 -0.68 2.60
CA LEU A 15 4.22 -1.15 1.22
C LEU A 15 5.12 -2.39 1.09
N SER A 16 6.26 -2.38 1.79
CA SER A 16 7.19 -3.52 1.78
C SER A 16 6.55 -4.78 2.36
N SER A 17 5.75 -4.67 3.42
CA SER A 17 5.02 -5.80 4.03
C SER A 17 3.99 -6.43 3.10
N ILE A 18 3.48 -5.70 2.11
CA ILE A 18 2.52 -6.19 1.11
C ILE A 18 3.27 -6.71 -0.15
N GLY A 19 4.59 -6.89 -0.07
CA GLY A 19 5.43 -7.44 -1.15
C GLY A 19 5.84 -6.42 -2.22
N VAL A 20 5.62 -5.12 -1.95
CA VAL A 20 5.96 -4.05 -2.90
C VAL A 20 7.43 -3.67 -2.75
N LYS A 21 8.21 -3.79 -3.82
CA LYS A 21 9.63 -3.44 -3.80
C LYS A 21 9.82 -1.92 -3.93
N VAL A 22 9.81 -1.22 -2.80
CA VAL A 22 10.01 0.24 -2.75
C VAL A 22 11.51 0.57 -2.83
N LYS A 23 11.97 1.08 -3.98
CA LYS A 23 13.28 1.71 -4.12
C LYS A 23 13.14 3.23 -4.01
N LYS A 24 14.05 3.91 -3.29
CA LYS A 24 14.03 5.38 -3.10
C LYS A 24 14.00 6.18 -4.41
N THR A 25 14.43 5.58 -5.52
CA THR A 25 14.48 6.20 -6.85
C THR A 25 13.24 5.95 -7.71
N LYS A 26 12.29 5.11 -7.27
CA LYS A 26 11.08 4.83 -8.04
C LYS A 26 10.02 5.91 -7.81
N SER A 27 9.37 6.32 -8.89
CA SER A 27 8.21 7.21 -8.81
C SER A 27 7.06 6.51 -8.07
N ARG A 28 6.22 7.32 -7.39
CA ARG A 28 4.97 6.84 -6.78
C ARG A 28 4.11 6.08 -7.79
N PHE A 29 4.10 6.52 -9.04
CA PHE A 29 3.35 5.89 -10.12
C PHE A 29 3.84 4.46 -10.44
N ASP A 30 5.15 4.25 -10.48
CA ASP A 30 5.73 2.93 -10.68
C ASP A 30 5.49 2.01 -9.47
N ILE A 31 5.41 2.57 -8.27
CA ILE A 31 5.04 1.83 -7.06
C ILE A 31 3.60 1.32 -7.17
N MET A 32 2.65 2.14 -7.65
CA MET A 32 1.24 1.73 -7.82
C MET A 32 1.08 0.54 -8.76
N ARG A 33 1.88 0.46 -9.83
CA ARG A 33 1.87 -0.66 -10.78
C ARG A 33 2.40 -1.98 -10.20
N THR A 34 3.12 -1.90 -9.08
CA THR A 34 3.66 -3.06 -8.37
C THR A 34 2.83 -3.44 -7.15
N LEU A 35 1.73 -2.73 -6.88
CA LEU A 35 0.80 -3.12 -5.83
C LEU A 35 0.13 -4.45 -6.23
N PRO A 36 -0.02 -5.41 -5.31
CA PRO A 36 -0.79 -6.60 -5.59
C PRO A 36 -2.22 -6.19 -5.93
N ASN A 37 -2.78 -6.78 -6.99
CA ASN A 37 -4.14 -6.48 -7.41
C ASN A 37 -5.07 -6.63 -6.21
N PRO A 38 -5.81 -5.58 -5.82
CA PRO A 38 -6.84 -5.74 -4.82
C PRO A 38 -7.82 -6.77 -5.39
N LYS A 39 -7.92 -7.92 -4.73
CA LYS A 39 -9.03 -8.84 -5.01
C LYS A 39 -10.29 -7.98 -4.89
N PRO A 40 -11.20 -8.00 -5.88
CA PRO A 40 -12.46 -7.28 -5.73
C PRO A 40 -13.04 -7.69 -4.39
N ALA A 41 -13.32 -6.72 -3.52
CA ALA A 41 -13.92 -7.01 -2.24
C ALA A 41 -15.22 -7.73 -2.54
N THR A 42 -15.26 -9.05 -2.32
CA THR A 42 -16.51 -9.80 -2.40
C THR A 42 -17.39 -9.20 -1.33
N GLU A 43 -18.35 -8.38 -1.75
CA GLU A 43 -19.40 -7.82 -0.94
C GLU A 43 -20.14 -9.00 -0.28
N ASN A 44 -19.69 -9.39 0.91
CA ASN A 44 -20.51 -10.19 1.81
C ASN A 44 -21.56 -9.24 2.39
N ILE A 45 -22.50 -8.82 1.54
CA ILE A 45 -23.76 -8.26 1.97
C ILE A 45 -24.53 -9.44 2.54
N ASN A 46 -24.28 -9.76 3.82
CA ASN A 46 -25.15 -10.63 4.58
C ASN A 46 -26.52 -9.95 4.61
N ARG A 47 -27.38 -10.39 3.69
CA ARG A 47 -28.81 -10.10 3.63
C ARG A 47 -29.42 -10.60 4.93
N ILE A 48 -29.54 -9.72 5.91
CA ILE A 48 -30.33 -9.94 7.13
C ILE A 48 -31.77 -10.13 6.65
N LYS A 49 -32.26 -11.37 6.73
CA LYS A 49 -33.67 -11.72 6.59
C LYS A 49 -34.24 -11.94 7.98
#